data_AF-A0A1S2KUL6-F1
#
_entry.id   AF-A0A1S2KUL6-F1
#
_cell.length_a   1.000
_cell.length_b   1.000
_cell.length_c   1.000
_cell.angle_alpha   90.00
_cell.angle_beta   90.00
_cell.angle_gamma   90.00
#
_symmetry.space_group_name_H-M   'P 1'
#
loop_
_entity.id
_entity.type
_entity.pdbx_description
1 polymer ?
#
loop_
_entity_poly.entity_id
_entity_poly.type
_entity_poly.pdbx_seq_one_letter_code
_entity_poly.pdbx_strand_id
1 'polypeptide(L)' 'MHYGSKGWYVHELKKRGIRYHQGKKLETYKTYVLANLYKEIAS' A
#
# COMPACT_ATOMS: atom_id res chain seq x y z
N MET A 1 1.81 11.89 8.58
CA MET A 1 1.66 11.35 7.20
C MET A 1 0.43 11.97 6.56
N HIS A 2 0.49 12.36 5.29
CA HIS A 2 -0.66 12.93 4.58
C HIS A 2 -1.44 11.83 3.83
N TYR A 3 -2.76 11.93 3.83
CA TYR A 3 -3.64 11.04 3.05
C TYR A 3 -3.18 10.99 1.59
N GLY A 4 -3.17 9.80 1.00
CA GLY A 4 -2.75 9.59 -0.40
C GLY A 4 -1.23 9.61 -0.64
N SER A 5 -0.40 9.84 0.37
CA SER A 5 1.06 9.67 0.25
C SER A 5 1.47 8.20 0.22
N LYS A 6 2.66 7.91 -0.31
CA LYS A 6 3.23 6.54 -0.31
C LYS A 6 3.24 5.93 1.10
N GLY A 7 3.72 6.69 2.07
CA GLY A 7 3.78 6.26 3.47
C GLY A 7 2.40 5.93 4.05
N TRP A 8 1.38 6.73 3.71
CA TRP A 8 0.01 6.48 4.12
C TRP A 8 -0.53 5.16 3.56
N TYR A 9 -0.33 4.88 2.26
CA TYR A 9 -0.74 3.60 1.68
C TYR A 9 0.03 2.41 2.26
N VAL A 10 1.35 2.52 2.43
CA VAL A 10 2.15 1.45 3.08
C VAL A 10 1.60 1.17 4.49
N HIS A 11 1.28 2.20 5.26
CA HIS A 11 0.76 2.07 6.61
C HIS A 11 -0.61 1.37 6.62
N GLU A 12 -1.55 1.82 5.80
CA GLU A 12 -2.89 1.22 5.76
C GLU A 12 -2.87 -0.23 5.25
N LEU A 13 -2.05 -0.54 4.26
CA LEU A 13 -1.88 -1.91 3.78
C LEU A 13 -1.25 -2.82 4.86
N LYS A 14 -0.25 -2.31 5.61
CA LYS A 14 0.36 -3.05 6.73
C LYS A 14 -0.62 -3.30 7.87
N LYS A 15 -1.53 -2.35 8.16
CA LYS A 15 -2.61 -2.54 9.14
C LYS A 15 -3.56 -3.67 8.77
N ARG A 16 -3.70 -3.96 7.47
CA ARG A 16 -4.47 -5.10 6.94
C ARG A 16 -3.63 -6.39 6.82
N GLY A 17 -2.43 -6.42 7.39
CA GLY A 17 -1.54 -7.59 7.36
C GLY A 17 -0.70 -7.73 6.09
N ILE A 18 -0.83 -6.83 5.12
CA ILE A 18 -0.11 -6.92 3.85
C ILE A 18 1.23 -6.20 3.99
N ARG A 19 2.30 -6.97 4.00
CA ARG A 19 3.69 -6.45 4.05
C ARG A 19 4.43 -6.62 2.72
N TYR A 20 3.98 -7.60 1.93
CA TYR A 20 4.54 -7.96 0.64
C TYR A 20 3.39 -8.07 -0.37
N HIS A 21 3.67 -7.63 -1.59
CA HIS A 21 2.80 -7.83 -2.74
C HIS A 21 3.69 -8.38 -3.86
N GLN A 22 3.26 -9.45 -4.55
CA GLN A 22 4.03 -10.09 -5.63
C GLN A 22 5.50 -10.37 -5.28
N GLY A 23 5.77 -10.83 -4.04
CA GLY A 23 7.12 -11.15 -3.57
C GLY A 23 8.02 -9.94 -3.25
N LYS A 24 7.53 -8.69 -3.36
CA LYS A 24 8.29 -7.47 -3.04
C LYS A 24 7.68 -6.71 -1.86
N LYS A 25 8.51 -6.00 -1.10
CA LYS A 25 8.05 -5.14 0.01
C LYS A 25 7.21 -3.98 -0.52
N LEU A 26 6.15 -3.58 0.18
CA LEU A 26 5.32 -2.44 -0.22
C LEU A 26 6.11 -1.14 -0.42
N GLU A 27 7.16 -0.94 0.38
CA GLU A 27 8.02 0.24 0.34
C GLU A 27 8.82 0.38 -0.97
N THR A 28 8.94 -0.66 -1.80
CA THR A 28 9.62 -0.57 -3.11
C THR A 28 8.68 -0.11 -4.23
N TYR A 29 7.38 -0.13 -4.01
CA TYR A 29 6.39 0.23 -5.02
C TYR A 29 6.20 1.75 -5.14
N LYS A 30 5.78 2.18 -6.33
CA LYS A 30 5.33 3.56 -6.58
C LYS A 30 3.97 3.79 -5.93
N THR A 31 3.68 5.04 -5.56
CA THR A 31 2.44 5.42 -4.86
C THR A 31 1.18 4.96 -5.59
N TYR A 32 1.13 5.09 -6.92
CA TYR A 32 -0.05 4.68 -7.71
C TYR A 32 -0.31 3.17 -7.66
N VAL A 33 0.74 2.33 -7.53
CA VAL A 33 0.57 0.88 -7.38
C VAL A 33 -0.05 0.57 -6.02
N LEU A 34 0.45 1.23 -4.96
CA LEU A 34 -0.10 1.07 -3.62
C LEU A 34 -1.55 1.59 -3.51
N ALA A 35 -1.87 2.67 -4.23
CA ALA A 35 -3.23 3.21 -4.31
C ALA A 35 -4.21 2.22 -4.95
N ASN A 36 -3.81 1.61 -6.08
CA ASN A 36 -4.60 0.58 -6.74
C ASN A 36 -4.78 -0.64 -5.84
N LEU A 37 -3.70 -1.15 -5.26
CA LEU A 37 -3.76 -2.28 -4.34
C LEU A 37 -4.70 -1.98 -3.16
N TYR A 38 -4.58 -0.80 -2.55
CA TYR A 38 -5.44 -0.36 -1.46
C TYR A 38 -6.92 -0.32 -1.88
N LYS A 39 -7.22 0.13 -3.10
CA LYS A 39 -8.58 0.16 -3.66
C LYS A 39 -9.12 -1.25 -3.92
N GLU A 40 -8.31 -2.15 -4.46
CA GLU A 40 -8.70 -3.55 -4.71
C GLU A 40 -9.06 -4.28 -3.40
N ILE A 41 -8.34 -4.00 -2.31
CA ILE A 41 -8.61 -4.61 -1.01
C ILE A 41 -9.76 -3.92 -0.25
N ALA A 42 -10.02 -2.65 -0.56
CA ALA A 42 -11.10 -1.89 0.08
C ALA A 42 -12.47 -2.11 -0.57
N SER A 43 -12.53 -2.85 -1.69
CA SER A 43 -13.76 -3.32 -2.33
C SER A 43 -14.21 -4.65 -1.76
#